data_AF-A0AAE0JLK9-F1
#
_entry.id   AF-A0AAE0JLK9-F1
#
_cell.length_a   1.000
_cell.length_b   1.000
_cell.length_c   1.000
_cell.angle_alpha   90.00
_cell.angle_beta   90.00
_cell.angle_gamma   90.00
#
_symmetry.space_group_name_H-M   'P 1'
#
loop_
_entity.id
_entity.type
_entity.pdbx_description
1 polymer ?
#
loop_
_entity_poly.entity_id
_entity_poly.type
_entity_poly.pdbx_seq_one_letter_code
_entity_poly.pdbx_strand_id
1 'polypeptide(L)' 'MVIIGARAYYMHSVLHDWPDKQCIPILENVKAAMKPGYSRLLINENIIPDVGAN' A
#
# COMPACT_ATOMS: atom_id res chain seq x y z
N MET A 1 -17.58 3.01 4.86
CA MET A 1 -17.50 1.83 5.74
C MET A 1 -16.11 1.22 5.58
N VAL A 2 -15.39 0.97 6.67
CA VAL A 2 -14.09 0.27 6.59
C VAL A 2 -14.34 -1.21 6.34
N ILE A 3 -13.65 -1.81 5.37
CA ILE A 3 -13.76 -3.25 5.10
C ILE A 3 -12.68 -3.97 5.91
N ILE A 4 -13.10 -4.86 6.81
CA ILE A 4 -12.21 -5.65 7.66
C ILE A 4 -12.09 -7.08 7.11
N GLY A 5 -10.86 -7.59 7.06
CA GLY A 5 -10.58 -8.99 6.68
C GLY A 5 -10.75 -9.30 5.20
N ALA A 6 -10.69 -8.30 4.31
CA ALA A 6 -10.72 -8.54 2.87
C ALA A 6 -9.56 -9.43 2.43
N ARG A 7 -9.77 -10.24 1.38
CA ARG A 7 -8.70 -11.08 0.81
C ARG A 7 -7.56 -10.22 0.26
N ALA A 8 -7.89 -9.10 -0.37
CA ALA A 8 -6.94 -8.18 -0.95
C ALA A 8 -7.33 -6.73 -0.66
N TYR A 9 -6.33 -5.92 -0.33
CA TYR A 9 -6.39 -4.46 -0.31
C TYR A 9 -5.49 -3.98 -1.45
N TYR A 10 -6.05 -3.31 -2.45
CA TYR A 10 -5.32 -2.91 -3.66
C TYR A 10 -5.15 -1.39 -3.71
N MET A 11 -3.92 -0.95 -3.94
CA MET A 11 -3.56 0.45 -4.20
C MET A 11 -2.92 0.55 -5.58
N HIS A 12 -3.43 1.44 -6.40
CA HIS A 12 -2.88 1.72 -7.72
C HIS A 12 -2.61 3.21 -7.83
N SER A 13 -1.34 3.58 -7.99
CA SER A 13 -0.94 4.98 -8.13
C SER A 13 -1.44 5.85 -6.98
N VAL A 14 -1.08 5.47 -5.74
CA VAL A 14 -1.51 6.12 -4.50
C VAL A 14 -0.32 6.60 -3.67
N LEU A 15 0.69 5.76 -3.47
CA LEU A 15 1.75 6.06 -2.50
C LEU A 15 2.75 7.08 -3.04
N HIS A 16 2.89 7.22 -4.37
CA HIS A 16 3.81 8.18 -4.97
C HIS A 16 3.39 9.64 -4.82
N ASP A 17 2.14 9.92 -4.44
CA ASP A 17 1.65 11.28 -4.19
C ASP A 17 2.21 11.86 -2.90
N TRP A 18 2.77 11.01 -2.04
CA TRP A 18 3.09 11.34 -0.66
C TRP A 18 4.53 10.98 -0.28
N PRO A 19 5.16 11.76 0.62
CA PRO A 19 6.40 11.34 1.27
C PRO A 19 6.16 10.16 2.23
N ASP A 20 7.23 9.43 2.56
CA ASP A 20 7.21 8.27 3.46
C ASP A 20 6.45 8.51 4.77
N LYS A 21 6.61 9.70 5.36
CA LYS A 21 5.97 10.06 6.65
C LYS A 21 4.45 9.98 6.57
N GLN A 22 3.87 10.29 5.41
CA GLN A 22 2.44 10.24 5.14
C GLN A 22 2.00 8.84 4.66
N CYS A 23 2.90 8.09 4.00
CA CYS A 23 2.64 6.70 3.61
C CYS A 23 2.49 5.76 4.82
N ILE A 24 3.28 5.97 5.88
CA ILE A 24 3.22 5.15 7.11
C ILE A 24 1.79 5.02 7.67
N PRO A 25 1.07 6.10 8.02
CA PRO A 25 -0.28 5.99 8.58
C PRO A 25 -1.29 5.38 7.59
N ILE A 26 -1.11 5.57 6.27
CA ILE A 26 -1.95 4.91 5.26
C ILE A 26 -1.78 3.38 5.35
N LEU A 27 -0.54 2.91 5.38
CA LEU A 27 -0.21 1.49 5.47
C LEU A 27 -0.60 0.89 6.83
N GLU A 28 -0.48 1.64 7.92
CA GLU A 28 -0.93 1.22 9.25
C GLU A 28 -2.44 1.00 9.31
N ASN A 29 -3.23 1.90 8.70
CA ASN A 29 -4.68 1.74 8.61
C ASN A 29 -5.09 0.50 7.81
N VAL A 30 -4.40 0.21 6.70
CA VAL A 30 -4.64 -1.02 5.94
C VAL A 30 -4.26 -2.25 6.75
N LYS A 31 -3.09 -2.23 7.40
CA LYS A 31 -2.64 -3.32 8.29
C LYS A 31 -3.66 -3.60 9.40
N ALA A 32 -4.23 -2.57 10.01
CA ALA A 32 -5.25 -2.72 11.05
C ALA A 32 -6.54 -3.40 10.55
N ALA A 33 -6.87 -3.23 9.26
CA ALA A 33 -8.02 -3.89 8.65
C ALA A 33 -7.73 -5.33 8.18
N MET A 34 -6.47 -5.74 8.07
CA MET A 34 -6.06 -7.03 7.50
C MET A 34 -6.20 -8.20 8.48
N LYS A 35 -6.51 -9.39 7.95
CA LYS A 35 -6.44 -10.67 8.65
C LYS A 35 -5.07 -11.34 8.39
N PRO A 36 -4.24 -11.61 9.42
CA PRO A 36 -2.97 -12.32 9.26
C PRO A 36 -3.11 -13.67 8.53
N GLY A 37 -2.16 -13.99 7.66
CA GLY A 37 -2.16 -15.21 6.85
C GLY A 37 -3.13 -15.20 5.66
N TYR A 38 -4.24 -14.46 5.73
CA TYR A 38 -5.28 -14.43 4.69
C TYR A 38 -5.19 -13.20 3.78
N SER A 39 -5.24 -12.00 4.37
CA SER A 39 -5.24 -10.75 3.62
C SER A 39 -3.88 -10.50 2.95
N ARG A 40 -3.90 -9.83 1.81
CA ARG A 40 -2.71 -9.31 1.13
C ARG A 40 -2.91 -7.84 0.76
N LEU A 41 -1.85 -7.04 0.91
CA LEU A 41 -1.78 -5.70 0.34
C LEU A 41 -1.08 -5.82 -1.01
N LEU A 42 -1.73 -5.30 -2.06
CA LEU A 42 -1.23 -5.29 -3.43
C LEU A 42 -0.97 -3.84 -3.82
N ILE A 43 0.27 -3.53 -4.17
CA ILE A 43 0.70 -2.17 -4.54
C ILE A 43 1.11 -2.20 -6.01
N ASN A 44 0.45 -1.38 -6.83
CA ASN A 44 0.78 -1.19 -8.24
C ASN A 44 1.26 0.26 -8.42
N GLU A 45 2.59 0.40 -8.46
CA GLU A 45 3.31 1.65 -8.56
C GLU A 45 4.39 1.57 -9.63
N ASN A 46 4.79 2.74 -10.11
CA ASN A 46 5.98 2.86 -10.95
C ASN A 46 7.22 2.65 -10.07
N ILE A 47 7.98 1.61 -10.37
CA ILE A 47 9.26 1.34 -9.71
C ILE A 47 10.36 2.00 -10.55
N ILE A 48 10.96 3.05 -9.99
CA ILE A 48 12.10 3.74 -10.61
C ILE A 48 13.37 2.98 -10.18
N PRO A 49 14.19 2.49 -11.12
CA PRO A 49 15.45 1.83 -10.79
C PRO A 49 16.44 2.80 -10.13
N ASP A 50 17.29 2.29 -9.23
CA ASP A 50 18.33 3.09 -8.57
C ASP A 50 19.39 3.63 -9.54
N VAL A 51 19.50 3.06 -10.74
CA VAL A 51 20.45 3.45 -11.79
C VAL A 51 19.76 3.54 -13.16
N GLY A 52 20.18 4.50 -13.98
CA GLY A 52 19.67 4.64 -15.36
C GLY A 52 18.25 5.20 -15.47
N ALA A 53 17.71 5.79 -14.38
CA ALA A 53 16.54 6.65 -14.45
C ALA A 53 16.96 7.99 -15.06
N ASN A 54 16.52 8.26 -16.29
CA ASN A 54 16.82 9.49 -17.05
C ASN A 54 15.88 10.63 -16.66
#